data_AF-A0A9W5B298-F1
#
_entry.id   AF-A0A9W5B298-F1
#
_cell.length_a   1.000
_cell.length_b   1.000
_cell.length_c   1.000
_cell.angle_alpha   90.00
_cell.angle_beta   90.00
_cell.angle_gamma   90.00
#
_symmetry.space_group_name_H-M   'P 1'
#
loop_
_entity.id
_entity.type
_entity.pdbx_description
1 polymer ?
#
loop_
_entity_poly.entity_id
_entity_poly.type
_entity_poly.pdbx_seq_one_letter_code
_entity_poly.pdbx_strand_id
1 'polypeptide(L)' 'MDQVPEWYAFVGTCPRCRRSGSIERRDIKRVLGPKTVLSAIPSRLRCKACQNKVGNKATMRKMPR' A
#
# COMPACT_ATOMS: atom_id res chain seq x y z
N MET A 1 13.66 18.46 -6.52
CA MET A 1 13.12 17.11 -6.29
C MET A 1 11.76 17.29 -5.66
N ASP A 2 10.73 17.14 -6.49
CA ASP A 2 9.34 17.53 -6.23
C ASP A 2 8.74 16.75 -5.04
N GLN A 3 8.32 17.50 -4.02
CA GLN A 3 7.84 16.99 -2.74
C GLN A 3 6.48 16.33 -2.93
N VAL A 4 6.44 14.98 -2.97
CA VAL A 4 5.18 14.23 -2.88
C VAL A 4 4.46 14.67 -1.59
N PRO A 5 3.30 15.37 -1.68
CA PRO A 5 2.64 15.93 -0.51
C PRO A 5 2.34 14.83 0.53
N GLU A 6 2.49 15.14 1.82
CA GLU A 6 2.24 14.24 2.96
C GLU A 6 0.81 13.66 3.03
N TRP A 7 -0.09 14.13 2.17
CA TRP A 7 -1.54 13.89 2.20
C TRP A 7 -2.01 12.66 1.42
N TYR A 8 -1.11 11.77 1.00
CA TYR A 8 -1.50 10.51 0.35
C TYR A 8 -1.23 9.31 1.25
N ALA A 9 -2.30 8.66 1.71
CA ALA A 9 -2.26 7.40 2.43
C ALA A 9 -2.37 6.25 1.43
N PHE A 10 -1.50 5.24 1.56
CA PHE A 10 -1.65 4.00 0.82
C PHE A 10 -2.65 3.11 1.57
N VAL A 11 -3.57 2.50 0.84
CA VAL A 11 -4.56 1.59 1.40
C VAL A 11 -4.46 0.27 0.64
N GLY A 12 -4.12 -0.79 1.37
CA GLY A 12 -4.13 -2.16 0.86
C GLY A 12 -5.50 -2.78 1.06
N THR A 13 -6.08 -3.38 0.03
CA THR A 13 -7.34 -4.12 0.09
C THR A 13 -7.12 -5.57 -0.29
N CYS A 14 -7.54 -6.48 0.56
CA CYS A 14 -7.48 -7.91 0.30
C CYS A 14 -8.79 -8.40 -0.32
N PRO A 15 -8.81 -8.97 -1.54
CA PRO A 15 -10.04 -9.48 -2.15
C PRO A 15 -10.63 -10.68 -1.40
N ARG A 16 -9.77 -11.49 -0.75
CA ARG A 16 -10.18 -12.72 -0.06
C ARG A 16 -11.01 -12.47 1.20
N CYS A 17 -10.54 -11.62 2.10
CA CYS A 17 -11.26 -11.27 3.34
C CYS A 17 -11.97 -9.91 3.28
N ARG A 18 -11.89 -9.20 2.14
CA ARG A 18 -12.45 -7.86 1.93
C ARG A 18 -12.00 -6.80 2.95
N ARG A 19 -10.92 -7.06 3.69
CA ARG A 19 -10.33 -6.07 4.61
C ARG A 19 -9.46 -5.09 3.86
N SER A 20 -9.62 -3.83 4.22
CA SER A 20 -8.74 -2.73 3.85
C SER A 20 -7.90 -2.30 5.06
N GLY A 21 -6.70 -1.82 4.81
CA GLY A 21 -5.81 -1.31 5.86
C GLY A 21 -4.84 -0.29 5.31
N SER A 22 -4.48 0.68 6.14
CA SER A 22 -3.49 1.69 5.78
C SER A 22 -2.11 1.06 5.71
N ILE A 23 -1.37 1.39 4.66
CA ILE A 23 0.02 1.01 4.44
C ILE A 23 0.85 2.27 4.65
N GLU A 24 1.78 2.22 5.58
CA GLU A 24 2.67 3.34 5.82
C GLU A 24 3.73 3.45 4.73
N ARG A 25 4.06 4.68 4.34
CA ARG A 25 5.13 4.96 3.37
C ARG A 25 6.48 4.39 3.84
N ARG A 26 6.71 4.36 5.15
CA ARG A 26 7.92 3.80 5.76
C ARG A 26 8.04 2.30 5.52
N ASP A 27 6.94 1.55 5.64
CA ASP A 27 6.90 0.12 5.32
C ASP A 27 7.15 -0.14 3.83
N ILE A 28 6.55 0.65 2.94
CA ILE A 28 6.81 0.54 1.50
C ILE A 28 8.29 0.77 1.20
N LYS A 29 8.88 1.84 1.73
CA LYS A 29 10.31 2.14 1.56
C LYS A 29 11.19 1.05 2.16
N ARG A 30 10.82 0.46 3.30
CA ARG A 30 11.57 -0.61 3.96
C ARG A 30 11.53 -1.92 3.18
N VAL A 31 10.39 -2.29 2.62
CA VAL A 31 10.17 -3.59 1.96
C VAL A 31 10.55 -3.56 0.48
N LEU A 32 10.31 -2.44 -0.20
CA LEU A 32 10.45 -2.29 -1.64
C LEU A 32 11.54 -1.27 -2.04
N GLY A 33 12.04 -0.47 -1.11
CA GLY A 33 13.07 0.54 -1.36
C GLY A 33 12.51 1.90 -1.78
N PRO A 34 13.37 2.94 -1.84
CA PRO A 34 12.98 4.33 -2.05
C PRO A 34 12.53 4.66 -3.49
N LYS A 35 12.86 3.83 -4.48
CA LYS A 35 12.53 4.02 -5.91
C LYS A 35 11.36 3.16 -6.39
N THR A 36 10.55 2.65 -5.47
CA THR A 36 9.49 1.72 -5.83
C THR A 36 8.30 2.40 -6.50
N VAL A 37 7.83 1.78 -7.57
CA VAL A 37 6.60 2.15 -8.28
C VAL A 37 5.38 1.55 -7.60
N LEU A 38 4.26 2.29 -7.60
CA LEU A 38 3.01 1.87 -6.96
C LEU A 38 2.50 0.51 -7.47
N SER A 39 2.70 0.22 -8.75
CA SER A 39 2.31 -1.04 -9.39
C SER A 39 3.03 -2.26 -8.83
N ALA A 40 4.19 -2.10 -8.18
CA ALA A 40 4.93 -3.21 -7.56
C ALA A 40 4.47 -3.53 -6.13
N ILE A 41 3.75 -2.60 -5.48
CA ILE A 41 3.21 -2.77 -4.14
C ILE A 41 2.26 -3.98 -4.04
N PRO A 42 1.21 -4.14 -4.89
CA PRO A 42 0.24 -5.21 -4.74
C PRO A 42 0.86 -6.62 -4.75
N SER A 43 1.90 -6.85 -5.56
CA SER A 43 2.60 -8.14 -5.65
C SER A 43 3.36 -8.53 -4.37
N ARG A 44 3.65 -7.55 -3.49
CA ARG A 44 4.32 -7.80 -2.20
C ARG A 44 3.41 -7.61 -1.00
N LEU A 45 2.13 -7.29 -1.21
CA LEU A 45 1.18 -7.19 -0.12
C LEU A 45 0.85 -8.57 0.43
N ARG A 46 0.84 -8.65 1.77
CA ARG A 46 0.34 -9.80 2.51
C ARG A 46 -0.73 -9.32 3.47
N CYS A 47 -1.93 -9.87 3.39
CA CYS A 47 -2.98 -9.57 4.35
C CYS A 47 -2.56 -10.09 5.74
N LYS A 48 -2.52 -9.24 6.77
CA LYS A 48 -2.20 -9.69 8.14
C LYS A 48 -3.29 -10.55 8.78
N ALA A 49 -4.53 -10.49 8.27
CA ALA A 49 -5.65 -11.26 8.79
C ALA A 49 -5.76 -12.67 8.18
N CYS A 50 -5.77 -12.77 6.85
CA CYS A 50 -5.96 -14.07 6.15
C CYS A 50 -4.70 -14.56 5.42
N GLN A 51 -3.58 -13.84 5.55
CA GLN A 51 -2.30 -14.17 4.93
C GLN A 51 -2.27 -14.22 3.39
N ASN A 52 -3.34 -13.79 2.74
CA ASN A 52 -3.43 -13.73 1.28
C ASN A 52 -2.34 -12.84 0.67
N LYS A 53 -1.68 -13.33 -0.39
CA LYS A 53 -0.62 -12.63 -1.13
C LYS A 53 -0.98 -12.36 -2.59
N VAL A 54 -2.08 -12.90 -3.09
CA VAL A 54 -2.44 -12.88 -4.51
C VAL A 54 -3.65 -11.99 -4.76
N GLY A 55 -3.60 -11.12 -5.76
CA GLY A 55 -4.71 -10.24 -6.13
C GLY A 55 -5.00 -9.12 -5.13
N ASN A 56 -4.11 -8.89 -4.16
CA ASN A 56 -4.21 -7.75 -3.25
C ASN A 56 -4.13 -6.44 -4.06
N LYS A 57 -4.98 -5.47 -3.73
CA LYS A 57 -4.99 -4.16 -4.39
C LYS A 57 -4.32 -3.13 -3.49
N ALA A 58 -3.51 -2.25 -4.07
CA ALA A 58 -2.95 -1.10 -3.39
C ALA A 58 -3.50 0.15 -4.06
N THR A 59 -4.19 0.99 -3.28
CA THR A 59 -4.77 2.24 -3.80
C THR A 59 -4.22 3.40 -2.99
N MET A 60 -3.97 4.52 -3.65
CA MET A 60 -3.57 5.74 -2.98
C MET A 60 -4.81 6.59 -2.75
N ARG A 61 -5.08 6.97 -1.49
CA ARG A 61 -6.17 7.88 -1.14
C ARG A 61 -5.61 9.20 -0.66
N LYS A 62 -6.17 10.29 -1.16
CA LYS A 62 -5.94 11.63 -0.62
C LYS A 62 -6.67 11.72 0.71
N MET A 63 -5.95 11.99 1.79
CA MET A 63 -6.58 12.26 3.08
C MET A 63 -7.33 13.60 2.98
N PRO A 64 -8.59 13.69 3.45
CA PRO A 64 -9.28 14.96 3.55
C PRO A 64 -8.51 15.88 4.50
N ARG A 65 -8.42 17.15 4.12
CA ARG A 65 -7.60 18.16 4.76
C ARG A 65 -8.23 18.64 6.07
#